data_AF-A0A976LM83-F1
#
_entry.id   AF-A0A976LM83-F1
#
_cell.length_a   1.000
_cell.length_b   1.000
_cell.length_c   1.000
_cell.angle_alpha   90.00
_cell.angle_beta   90.00
_cell.angle_gamma   90.00
#
_symmetry.space_group_name_H-M   'P 1'
#
loop_
_entity.id
_entity.type
_entity.pdbx_description
1 polymer ?
#
loop_
_entity_poly.entity_id
_entity_poly.type
_entity_poly.pdbx_seq_one_letter_code
_entity_poly.pdbx_strand_id
1 'polypeptide(L)'
;MPSFDIVSEVDKQEIRNALDQANKEVSTRFDFKGSNARVEQADYKLTVFADDEFKLSQVLDILMAKLAKRGVDVRCLDKGEAEKISGNKVKQQITVKTGVETELAKKIIRLIKDSKLKVQGSIQGDTVRVTGAKRDILQEAIQLIKKSISEFPLQFQNFRE
;
A
#
# COMPACT_ATOMS: atom_id res chain seq x y z
N MET A 1 -8.10 -9.56 -28.43
CA MET A 1 -7.90 -8.09 -28.47
C MET A 1 -7.09 -7.82 -27.22
N PRO A 2 -5.84 -7.37 -27.36
CA PRO A 2 -4.91 -7.49 -26.25
C PRO A 2 -5.35 -6.64 -25.07
N SER A 3 -5.06 -7.13 -23.87
CA SER A 3 -5.46 -6.48 -22.62
C SER A 3 -4.47 -6.73 -21.50
N PHE A 4 -4.58 -5.96 -20.43
CA PHE A 4 -3.91 -6.16 -19.15
C PHE A 4 -4.82 -5.69 -18.01
N ASP A 5 -4.53 -6.14 -16.81
CA ASP A 5 -5.23 -5.72 -15.59
C ASP A 5 -4.32 -4.82 -14.75
N ILE A 6 -4.90 -3.73 -14.25
CA ILE A 6 -4.29 -2.85 -13.25
C ILE A 6 -4.82 -3.29 -11.89
N VAL A 7 -3.90 -3.61 -10.99
CA VAL A 7 -4.19 -4.04 -9.62
C VAL A 7 -3.40 -3.22 -8.62
N SER A 8 -3.79 -3.30 -7.35
CA SER A 8 -3.01 -2.79 -6.21
C SER A 8 -2.93 -3.88 -5.16
N GLU A 9 -2.03 -4.84 -5.35
CA GLU A 9 -1.90 -5.99 -4.47
C GLU A 9 -0.78 -5.77 -3.45
N VAL A 10 -1.04 -6.24 -2.22
CA VAL A 10 -0.05 -6.29 -1.15
C VAL A 10 -0.06 -7.68 -0.54
N ASP A 11 1.12 -8.30 -0.50
CA ASP A 11 1.33 -9.62 0.06
C ASP A 11 1.21 -9.59 1.59
N LYS A 12 0.15 -10.24 2.11
CA LYS A 12 -0.11 -10.35 3.56
C LYS A 12 1.03 -11.04 4.32
N GLN A 13 1.68 -12.02 3.69
CA GLN A 13 2.78 -12.76 4.31
C GLN A 13 4.02 -11.87 4.45
N GLU A 14 4.31 -11.05 3.44
CA GLU A 14 5.42 -10.10 3.52
C GLU A 14 5.17 -8.97 4.52
N ILE A 15 3.91 -8.52 4.68
CA ILE A 15 3.54 -7.63 5.79
C ILE A 15 3.86 -8.30 7.14
N ARG A 16 3.37 -9.53 7.36
CA ARG A 16 3.60 -10.26 8.61
C ARG A 16 5.09 -10.43 8.91
N ASN A 17 5.85 -10.83 7.90
CA ASN A 17 7.29 -10.99 7.98
C ASN A 17 8.01 -9.68 8.34
N ALA A 18 7.55 -8.54 7.80
CA ALA A 18 8.08 -7.22 8.14
C ALA A 18 7.75 -6.83 9.59
N LEU A 19 6.54 -7.13 10.07
CA LEU A 19 6.13 -6.89 11.45
C LEU A 19 6.94 -7.70 12.44
N ASP A 20 7.18 -8.98 12.17
CA ASP A 20 8.00 -9.84 13.03
C ASP A 20 9.43 -9.28 13.15
N GLN A 21 9.99 -8.78 12.04
CA GLN A 21 11.29 -8.12 12.05
C GLN A 21 11.29 -6.77 12.78
N ALA A 22 10.21 -6.00 12.65
CA ALA A 22 10.06 -4.71 13.35
C ALA A 22 9.98 -4.94 14.87
N ASN A 23 9.13 -5.88 15.31
CA ASN A 23 9.00 -6.25 16.71
C ASN A 23 10.30 -6.81 17.29
N LYS A 24 11.02 -7.64 16.54
CA LYS A 24 12.34 -8.12 16.96
C LYS A 24 13.31 -6.96 17.17
N GLU A 25 13.38 -6.01 16.24
CA GLU A 25 14.26 -4.85 16.38
C GLU A 25 13.87 -3.98 17.60
N VAL A 26 12.58 -3.65 17.74
CA VAL A 26 12.05 -2.91 18.90
C VAL A 26 12.43 -3.59 20.21
N SER A 27 12.29 -4.93 20.30
CA SER A 27 12.62 -5.69 21.52
C SER A 27 14.11 -5.65 21.90
N THR A 28 15.00 -5.46 20.93
CA THR A 28 16.46 -5.44 21.13
C THR A 28 17.04 -4.06 21.40
N ARG A 29 16.27 -3.01 21.10
CA ARG A 29 16.72 -1.62 21.22
C ARG A 29 16.67 -1.14 22.68
N PHE A 30 17.76 -0.54 23.14
CA PHE A 30 17.90 -0.10 24.54
C PHE A 30 16.87 0.97 24.95
N ASP A 31 16.54 1.89 24.05
CA ASP A 31 15.54 2.95 24.25
C ASP A 31 14.09 2.42 24.38
N PHE A 32 13.85 1.18 23.98
CA PHE A 32 12.58 0.47 24.18
C PHE A 32 12.60 -0.51 25.36
N LYS A 33 13.68 -0.57 26.14
CA LYS A 33 13.77 -1.47 27.30
C LYS A 33 12.66 -1.16 28.31
N GLY A 34 11.83 -2.16 28.62
CA GLY A 34 10.67 -2.02 29.52
C GLY A 34 9.46 -1.32 28.89
N SER A 35 9.53 -0.97 27.60
CA SER A 35 8.41 -0.43 26.83
C SER A 35 7.39 -1.52 26.49
N ASN A 36 6.12 -1.13 26.31
CA ASN A 36 5.12 -1.99 25.68
C ASN A 36 4.93 -1.69 24.18
N ALA A 37 5.96 -1.12 23.54
CA ALA A 37 5.96 -0.83 22.12
C ALA A 37 5.95 -2.10 21.28
N ARG A 38 5.02 -2.18 20.33
CA ARG A 38 4.85 -3.34 19.44
C ARG A 38 3.97 -2.98 18.25
N VAL A 39 4.05 -3.79 17.21
CA VAL A 39 3.17 -3.73 16.05
C VAL A 39 2.38 -5.04 15.98
N GLU A 40 1.06 -4.92 15.93
CA GLU A 40 0.13 -6.03 15.77
C GLU A 40 -0.55 -5.95 14.40
N GLN A 41 -1.00 -7.09 13.86
CA GLN A 41 -1.73 -7.17 12.60
C GLN A 41 -3.03 -7.95 12.77
N ALA A 42 -4.10 -7.40 12.19
CA ALA A 42 -5.36 -8.07 11.94
C ALA A 42 -5.72 -7.85 10.46
N ASP A 43 -5.54 -8.86 9.62
CA ASP A 43 -5.66 -8.75 8.15
C ASP A 43 -4.81 -7.61 7.57
N TYR A 44 -5.46 -6.60 7.00
CA TYR A 44 -4.84 -5.41 6.42
C TYR A 44 -4.88 -4.21 7.38
N LYS A 45 -5.14 -4.44 8.67
CA LYS A 45 -5.07 -3.42 9.72
C LYS A 45 -3.88 -3.71 10.60
N LEU A 46 -2.96 -2.76 10.69
CA LEU A 46 -1.83 -2.78 11.59
C LEU A 46 -2.14 -1.86 12.77
N THR A 47 -1.78 -2.26 13.98
CA THR A 47 -1.89 -1.40 15.16
C THR A 47 -0.51 -1.26 15.78
N VAL A 48 -0.01 -0.03 15.81
CA VAL A 48 1.26 0.30 16.44
C VAL A 48 0.97 0.82 17.84
N PHE A 49 1.61 0.25 18.84
CA PHE A 49 1.55 0.68 20.23
C PHE A 49 2.89 1.28 20.64
N ALA A 50 2.86 2.30 21.49
CA ALA A 50 4.05 2.91 22.08
C ALA A 50 3.73 3.58 23.42
N ASP A 51 4.78 3.89 24.21
CA ASP A 51 4.59 4.51 25.54
C ASP A 51 4.32 6.02 25.48
N ASP A 52 4.63 6.66 24.34
CA ASP A 52 4.42 8.07 24.04
C ASP A 52 4.52 8.29 22.51
N GLU A 53 4.20 9.50 22.05
CA GLU A 53 4.21 9.87 20.64
C GLU A 53 5.61 9.86 20.02
N PHE A 54 6.67 10.07 20.81
CA PHE A 54 8.04 10.03 20.33
C PHE A 54 8.48 8.60 20.03
N LYS A 55 8.19 7.65 20.93
CA LYS A 55 8.40 6.23 20.68
C LYS A 55 7.51 5.71 19.56
N LEU A 56 6.29 6.24 19.42
CA LEU A 56 5.41 5.89 18.30
C LEU A 56 6.07 6.19 16.96
N SER A 57 6.61 7.39 16.78
CA SER A 57 7.30 7.77 15.53
C SER A 57 8.51 6.88 15.25
N GLN A 58 9.29 6.54 16.28
CA GLN A 58 10.41 5.61 16.14
C GLN A 58 9.98 4.20 15.71
N VAL A 59 8.90 3.65 16.27
CA VAL A 59 8.37 2.34 15.87
C VAL A 59 7.83 2.40 14.43
N LEU A 60 7.18 3.49 14.05
CA LEU A 60 6.74 3.70 12.66
C LEU A 60 7.92 3.70 11.71
N ASP A 61 9.00 4.41 12.01
CA ASP A 61 10.18 4.46 11.14
C ASP A 61 10.80 3.07 10.95
N ILE A 62 10.91 2.28 12.02
CA ILE A 62 11.35 0.88 11.95
C ILE A 62 10.39 0.08 11.05
N LEU A 63 9.08 0.18 11.29
CA LEU A 63 8.06 -0.55 10.53
C LEU A 63 8.13 -0.21 9.02
N MET A 64 8.21 1.07 8.66
CA MET A 64 8.32 1.53 7.27
C MET A 64 9.58 0.96 6.61
N ALA A 65 10.71 0.97 7.32
CA ALA A 65 11.96 0.42 6.81
C ALA A 65 11.89 -1.10 6.60
N LYS A 66 11.22 -1.84 7.49
CA LYS A 66 11.04 -3.30 7.33
C LYS A 66 10.10 -3.63 6.18
N LEU A 67 8.98 -2.92 6.05
CA LEU A 67 8.04 -3.10 4.95
C LEU A 67 8.72 -2.85 3.59
N ALA A 68 9.44 -1.74 3.45
CA ALA A 68 10.18 -1.43 2.23
C ALA A 68 11.23 -2.51 1.89
N LYS A 69 11.96 -3.03 2.88
CA LYS A 69 12.92 -4.14 2.68
C LYS A 69 12.28 -5.45 2.25
N ARG A 70 10.99 -5.65 2.55
CA ARG A 70 10.18 -6.79 2.08
C ARG A 70 9.46 -6.53 0.76
N GLY A 71 9.73 -5.40 0.10
CA GLY A 71 9.07 -5.04 -1.16
C GLY A 71 7.62 -4.56 -0.98
N VAL A 72 7.18 -4.30 0.25
CA VAL A 72 5.88 -3.68 0.51
C VAL A 72 6.01 -2.17 0.34
N ASP A 73 5.29 -1.62 -0.63
CA ASP A 73 5.30 -0.19 -0.91
C ASP A 73 4.54 0.59 0.17
N VAL A 74 5.25 1.38 0.97
CA VAL A 74 4.66 2.11 2.10
C VAL A 74 3.60 3.15 1.70
N ARG A 75 3.45 3.49 0.41
CA ARG A 75 2.37 4.35 -0.09
C ARG A 75 0.99 3.69 0.03
N CYS A 76 0.91 2.37 0.16
CA CYS A 76 -0.35 1.69 0.44
C CYS A 76 -0.85 1.93 1.89
N LEU A 77 -0.03 2.52 2.77
CA LEU A 77 -0.36 2.64 4.17
C LEU A 77 -1.15 3.92 4.46
N ASP A 78 -2.40 3.75 4.91
CA ASP A 78 -3.21 4.81 5.48
C ASP A 78 -2.93 4.94 6.97
N LYS A 79 -2.23 5.99 7.37
CA LYS A 79 -1.91 6.23 8.78
C LYS A 79 -3.05 7.02 9.40
N GLY A 80 -3.80 6.40 10.32
CA GLY A 80 -4.79 7.10 11.13
C GLY A 80 -4.13 8.05 12.14
N GLU A 81 -4.94 8.76 12.92
CA GLU A 81 -4.42 9.61 13.99
C GLU A 81 -3.89 8.77 15.17
N ALA A 82 -2.95 9.33 15.93
CA ALA A 82 -2.49 8.72 17.16
C ALA A 82 -3.55 8.89 18.25
N GLU A 83 -3.97 7.78 18.85
CA GLU A 83 -4.97 7.73 19.90
C GLU A 83 -4.31 7.44 21.26
N LYS A 84 -4.63 8.25 22.28
CA LYS A 84 -4.23 7.93 23.65
C LYS A 84 -5.00 6.72 24.17
N ILE A 85 -4.29 5.80 24.80
CA ILE A 85 -4.88 4.62 25.44
C ILE A 85 -4.98 4.82 26.94
N SER A 86 -3.86 5.17 27.58
CA SER A 86 -3.78 5.36 29.04
C SER A 86 -2.50 6.09 29.41
N GLY A 87 -2.61 7.13 30.23
CA GLY A 87 -1.48 8.00 30.57
C GLY A 87 -0.84 8.58 29.30
N ASN A 88 0.46 8.35 29.13
CA ASN A 88 1.19 8.77 27.92
C ASN A 88 1.10 7.74 26.78
N LYS A 89 0.62 6.52 27.03
CA LYS A 89 0.62 5.44 26.04
C LYS A 89 -0.32 5.77 24.89
N VAL A 90 0.17 5.53 23.68
CA VAL A 90 -0.55 5.79 22.44
C VAL A 90 -0.63 4.53 21.59
N LYS A 91 -1.66 4.46 20.74
CA LYS A 91 -1.73 3.55 19.61
C LYS A 91 -1.99 4.35 18.34
N GLN A 92 -1.62 3.79 17.21
CA GLN A 92 -2.00 4.30 15.90
C GLN A 92 -2.41 3.13 15.02
N GLN A 93 -3.60 3.24 14.45
CA GLN A 93 -4.08 2.27 13.48
C GLN A 93 -3.60 2.66 12.08
N ILE A 94 -3.09 1.68 11.35
CA ILE A 94 -2.67 1.83 9.95
C ILE A 94 -3.49 0.85 9.12
N THR A 95 -4.17 1.35 8.09
CA THR A 95 -4.88 0.50 7.13
C THR A 95 -4.02 0.31 5.89
N VAL A 96 -3.75 -0.93 5.51
CA VAL A 96 -3.09 -1.28 4.26
C VAL A 96 -4.14 -1.25 3.16
N LYS A 97 -4.06 -0.27 2.28
CA LYS A 97 -4.94 -0.13 1.11
C LYS A 97 -4.57 -1.20 0.09
N THR A 98 -5.55 -1.98 -0.32
CA THR A 98 -5.41 -3.02 -1.35
C THR A 98 -6.56 -2.95 -2.32
N GLY A 99 -6.31 -3.39 -3.55
CA GLY A 99 -7.24 -3.30 -4.65
C GLY A 99 -7.31 -1.90 -5.24
N VAL A 100 -7.89 -1.83 -6.43
CA VAL A 100 -8.22 -0.58 -7.12
C VAL A 100 -9.67 -0.26 -6.77
N GLU A 101 -9.87 0.34 -5.60
CA GLU A 101 -11.19 0.75 -5.14
C GLU A 101 -11.87 1.72 -6.12
N THR A 102 -13.20 1.81 -6.06
CA THR A 102 -14.05 2.55 -7.00
C THR A 102 -13.53 3.95 -7.36
N GLU A 103 -13.04 4.73 -6.39
CA GLU A 103 -12.54 6.08 -6.64
C GLU A 103 -11.23 6.08 -7.43
N LEU A 104 -10.28 5.20 -7.08
CA LEU A 104 -9.05 5.03 -7.86
C LEU A 104 -9.34 4.47 -9.25
N ALA A 105 -10.27 3.52 -9.35
CA ALA A 105 -10.69 2.92 -10.61
C ALA A 105 -11.30 3.97 -11.56
N LYS A 106 -12.20 4.83 -11.04
CA LYS A 106 -12.76 5.96 -11.80
C LYS A 106 -11.68 6.94 -12.23
N LYS A 107 -10.71 7.25 -11.36
CA LYS A 107 -9.57 8.12 -11.69
C LYS A 107 -8.74 7.56 -12.84
N ILE A 108 -8.42 6.26 -12.81
CA ILE A 108 -7.70 5.55 -13.87
C ILE A 108 -8.49 5.60 -15.19
N ILE A 109 -9.79 5.27 -15.16
CA ILE A 109 -10.63 5.27 -16.37
C ILE A 109 -10.72 6.67 -16.96
N ARG A 110 -10.87 7.70 -16.12
CA ARG A 110 -10.89 9.10 -16.56
C ARG A 110 -9.57 9.50 -17.21
N LEU A 111 -8.44 9.17 -16.59
CA LEU A 111 -7.11 9.43 -17.14
C LEU A 111 -6.93 8.78 -18.52
N ILE A 112 -7.36 7.53 -18.67
CA ILE A 112 -7.34 6.83 -19.97
C ILE A 112 -8.18 7.57 -21.01
N LYS A 113 -9.41 7.98 -20.66
CA LYS A 113 -10.30 8.71 -21.58
C LYS A 113 -9.70 10.06 -21.99
N ASP A 114 -9.18 10.82 -21.03
CA ASP A 114 -8.62 12.16 -21.25
C ASP A 114 -7.33 12.12 -22.09
N SER A 115 -6.60 10.99 -22.06
CA SER A 115 -5.38 10.78 -22.85
C SER A 115 -5.61 10.64 -24.36
N LYS A 116 -6.84 10.34 -24.79
CA LYS A 116 -7.20 10.02 -26.19
C LYS A 116 -6.47 8.80 -26.78
N LEU A 117 -5.78 7.99 -25.96
CA LEU A 117 -5.24 6.71 -26.40
C LEU A 117 -6.38 5.80 -26.86
N LYS A 118 -6.14 5.01 -27.92
CA LYS A 118 -7.13 4.07 -28.48
C LYS A 118 -7.24 2.78 -27.65
N VAL A 119 -7.56 2.94 -26.37
CA VAL A 119 -7.76 1.87 -25.38
C VAL A 119 -9.02 2.15 -24.56
N GLN A 120 -9.59 1.11 -23.96
CA GLN A 120 -10.76 1.18 -23.10
C GLN A 120 -10.47 0.56 -21.74
N GLY A 121 -10.79 1.28 -20.66
CA GLY A 121 -10.75 0.76 -19.29
C GLY A 121 -12.13 0.26 -18.83
N SER A 122 -12.15 -0.82 -18.05
CA SER A 122 -13.35 -1.38 -17.42
C SER A 122 -13.04 -1.82 -15.98
N ILE A 123 -13.95 -1.54 -15.04
CA ILE A 123 -13.80 -1.97 -13.64
C ILE A 123 -14.25 -3.43 -13.52
N GLN A 124 -13.43 -4.28 -12.92
CA GLN A 124 -13.71 -5.70 -12.67
C GLN A 124 -13.45 -6.00 -11.20
N GLY A 125 -14.46 -5.81 -10.35
CA GLY A 125 -14.29 -5.89 -8.91
C GLY A 125 -13.32 -4.82 -8.42
N ASP A 126 -12.18 -5.26 -7.88
CA ASP A 126 -11.08 -4.46 -7.36
C ASP A 126 -9.92 -4.27 -8.36
N THR A 127 -10.18 -4.53 -9.64
CA THR A 127 -9.19 -4.37 -10.71
C THR A 127 -9.72 -3.49 -11.84
N VAL A 128 -8.83 -2.89 -12.63
CA VAL A 128 -9.21 -2.20 -13.88
C VAL A 128 -8.57 -2.91 -15.07
N ARG A 129 -9.39 -3.54 -15.91
CA ARG A 129 -8.93 -4.12 -17.17
C ARG A 129 -8.85 -3.05 -18.24
N VAL A 130 -7.68 -2.94 -18.88
CA VAL A 130 -7.44 -2.08 -20.04
C VAL A 130 -7.30 -2.94 -21.28
N THR A 131 -8.10 -2.64 -22.31
CA THR A 131 -8.13 -3.38 -23.59
C THR A 131 -7.83 -2.44 -24.75
N GLY A 132 -7.12 -2.91 -25.76
CA GLY A 132 -6.73 -2.11 -26.93
C GLY A 132 -6.46 -2.95 -28.17
N ALA A 133 -6.40 -2.32 -29.34
CA ALA A 133 -6.13 -3.03 -30.59
C ALA A 133 -4.64 -3.35 -30.81
N LYS A 134 -3.74 -2.57 -30.20
CA LYS A 134 -2.29 -2.64 -30.40
C LYS A 134 -1.55 -2.69 -29.07
N ARG A 135 -0.51 -3.52 -28.99
CA ARG A 135 0.34 -3.66 -27.79
C ARG A 135 1.08 -2.36 -27.46
N ASP A 136 1.54 -1.62 -28.45
CA ASP A 136 2.27 -0.36 -28.24
C ASP A 136 1.41 0.66 -27.49
N ILE A 137 0.14 0.79 -27.87
CA ILE A 137 -0.81 1.70 -27.21
C ILE A 137 -1.09 1.25 -25.77
N LEU A 138 -1.09 -0.07 -25.50
CA LEU A 138 -1.20 -0.58 -24.12
C LEU A 138 0.03 -0.22 -23.29
N GLN A 139 1.23 -0.29 -23.86
CA GLN A 139 2.45 0.15 -23.18
C GLN A 139 2.44 1.66 -22.90
N GLU A 140 1.97 2.49 -23.86
CA GLU A 140 1.77 3.93 -23.63
C GLU A 140 0.80 4.21 -22.48
N ALA A 141 -0.32 3.48 -22.42
CA ALA A 141 -1.28 3.60 -21.33
C ALA A 141 -0.65 3.25 -19.96
N ILE A 142 0.18 2.20 -19.90
CA ILE A 142 0.92 1.84 -18.68
C ILE A 142 1.84 2.99 -18.23
N GLN A 143 2.62 3.56 -19.15
CA GLN A 143 3.55 4.66 -18.83
C GLN A 143 2.80 5.92 -18.36
N LEU A 144 1.70 6.25 -19.01
CA LEU A 144 0.83 7.36 -18.59
C LEU A 144 0.34 7.16 -17.15
N ILE A 145 -0.22 5.99 -16.85
CA ILE A 145 -0.81 5.70 -15.54
C ILE A 145 0.28 5.73 -14.46
N LYS A 146 1.44 5.12 -14.70
CA LYS A 146 2.58 5.18 -13.77
C LYS A 146 3.04 6.61 -13.48
N LYS A 147 3.01 7.50 -14.47
CA LYS A 147 3.40 8.90 -14.33
C LYS A 147 2.37 9.74 -13.58
N SER A 148 1.08 9.48 -13.80
CA SER A 148 -0.01 10.30 -13.28
C SER A 148 -0.58 9.85 -11.94
N ILE A 149 -0.38 8.58 -11.56
CA ILE A 149 -0.82 8.01 -10.29
C ILE A 149 0.42 7.53 -9.55
N SER A 150 0.99 8.41 -8.74
CA SER A 150 2.20 8.15 -7.96
C SER A 150 1.90 7.96 -6.47
N GLU A 151 0.67 8.25 -6.06
CA GLU A 151 0.22 8.14 -4.67
C GLU A 151 -0.27 6.74 -4.28
N PHE A 152 -0.45 5.83 -5.24
CA PHE A 152 -0.80 4.42 -5.00
C PHE A 152 0.16 3.47 -5.72
N PRO A 153 0.57 2.35 -5.07
CA PRO A 153 1.31 1.30 -5.76
C PRO A 153 0.38 0.55 -6.71
N LEU A 154 0.67 0.64 -8.01
CA LEU A 154 -0.06 -0.06 -9.06
C LEU A 154 0.82 -1.12 -9.72
N GLN A 155 0.29 -2.32 -9.87
CA GLN A 155 0.88 -3.38 -10.67
C GLN A 155 0.07 -3.58 -11.96
N PHE A 156 0.77 -3.97 -13.01
CA PHE A 156 0.21 -4.21 -14.34
C PHE A 156 0.46 -5.66 -14.68
N GLN A 157 -0.60 -6.47 -14.70
CA GLN A 157 -0.50 -7.92 -14.77
C GLN A 157 -1.57 -8.52 -15.69
N ASN A 158 -1.66 -9.85 -15.75
CA ASN A 158 -2.66 -10.58 -16.53
C ASN A 158 -2.74 -10.12 -18.00
N PHE A 159 -1.58 -10.03 -18.67
CA PHE A 159 -1.52 -9.66 -20.08
C PHE A 159 -2.14 -10.76 -20.96
N ARG A 160 -3.03 -10.37 -21.89
CA ARG A 160 -3.76 -11.26 -22.79
C ARG A 160 -3.64 -10.79 -24.24
N GLU A 161 -3.86 -11.70 -25.20
CA GLU A 161 -3.88 -11.43 -26.65
C GLU A 161 -5.27 -11.07 -27.20
#